data_AF-A0A7S1V6Z2-F1
#
_entry.id   AF-A0A7S1V6Z2-F1
#
_cell.length_a   1.000
_cell.length_b   1.000
_cell.length_c   1.000
_cell.angle_alpha   90.00
_cell.angle_beta   90.00
_cell.angle_gamma   90.00
#
_symmetry.space_group_name_H-M   'P 1'
#
loop_
_entity.id
_entity.type
_entity.pdbx_description
1 polymer ?
#
loop_
_entity_poly.entity_id
_entity_poly.type
_entity_poly.pdbx_seq_one_letter_code
_entity_poly.pdbx_strand_id
1 'polypeptide(L)'
;ARWSSAIEVDDRDGFSSSKVSILGVIVDDAAVSSSSSLRGSDDANNNGRGDSSSRALEGSSSCTSFREIEVAAEFDSSFCSEYGGEYGAKRKIRDIVLEASNTYFEVDDLCIKLKLSYNEGYCNAAFDPYTNPNNNNSDGDDDDDPCQMLDKVQDRWSSRSFDTPPPGDVIHLFQYREQSFVEMIGATFDGGQNAIGCAFTPGACNTFYRYAVNNMAMPGVLPGTGKQTVLFAHELAHNLDAQHKDETMMDGYIMEPTVNNGVDGFSDSRKQQIRNFLSRSSANCIGRTTTSNPPPDTNPPPTCRREWSFWCFCMKQICD
;
A
#
# COMPACT_ATOMS: atom_id res chain seq x y z
N ALA A 1 42.47 -31.53 6.01
CA ALA A 1 41.45 -31.33 4.98
C ALA A 1 40.33 -30.48 5.57
N ARG A 2 40.33 -29.18 5.29
CA ARG A 2 39.24 -28.24 5.58
C ARG A 2 39.07 -27.41 4.31
N TRP A 3 37.91 -27.53 3.67
CA TRP A 3 37.50 -26.66 2.58
C TRP A 3 36.84 -25.44 3.22
N SER A 4 37.37 -24.26 2.94
CA SER A 4 36.71 -22.98 3.17
C SER A 4 36.18 -22.50 1.83
N SER A 5 34.86 -22.43 1.68
CA SER A 5 34.22 -21.74 0.56
C SER A 5 34.07 -20.28 0.97
N ALA A 6 34.88 -19.40 0.38
CA ALA A 6 34.62 -17.97 0.39
C ALA A 6 33.58 -17.69 -0.70
N ILE A 7 32.44 -17.09 -0.31
CA ILE A 7 31.55 -16.43 -1.25
C ILE A 7 32.09 -15.01 -1.35
N GLU A 8 32.82 -14.71 -2.42
CA GLU A 8 33.07 -13.34 -2.85
C GLU A 8 31.76 -12.82 -3.45
N VAL A 9 31.15 -11.85 -2.78
CA VAL A 9 30.09 -11.02 -3.35
C VAL A 9 30.79 -9.88 -4.09
N ASP A 10 30.64 -9.85 -5.42
CA ASP A 10 31.23 -8.85 -6.31
C ASP A 10 30.38 -7.56 -6.22
N ASP A 11 30.80 -6.61 -5.38
CA ASP A 11 30.21 -5.25 -5.25
C ASP A 11 30.54 -4.37 -6.47
N ARG A 12 30.05 -4.73 -7.66
CA ARG A 12 30.32 -3.97 -8.90
C ARG A 12 29.30 -2.91 -9.30
N ASP A 13 28.16 -2.84 -8.64
CA ASP A 13 27.16 -1.80 -8.90
C ASP A 13 26.95 -0.98 -7.63
N GLY A 14 27.52 0.24 -7.58
CA GLY A 14 27.49 1.14 -6.42
C GLY A 14 26.11 1.70 -6.02
N PHE A 15 25.09 0.85 -5.97
CA PHE A 15 23.75 1.11 -5.44
C PHE A 15 23.61 0.41 -4.08
N SER A 16 23.84 1.16 -3.00
CA SER A 16 23.41 0.74 -1.66
C SER A 16 21.91 1.03 -1.55
N SER A 17 21.07 -0.01 -1.57
CA SER A 17 19.67 0.11 -1.17
C SER A 17 19.59 0.01 0.36
N SER A 18 18.66 0.76 0.96
CA SER A 18 18.35 0.66 2.39
C SER A 18 16.98 0.04 2.58
N LYS A 19 16.80 -0.78 3.61
CA LYS A 19 15.47 -1.20 4.07
C LYS A 19 14.93 -0.14 5.01
N VAL A 20 13.69 0.26 4.80
CA VAL A 20 13.00 1.22 5.66
C VAL A 20 11.69 0.59 6.12
N SER A 21 11.32 0.83 7.37
CA SER A 21 10.18 0.20 8.02
C SER A 21 9.30 1.21 8.71
N ILE A 22 7.98 1.08 8.57
CA ILE A 22 7.01 1.92 9.29
C ILE A 22 6.56 1.23 10.57
N LEU A 23 6.57 1.97 11.68
CA LEU A 23 6.14 1.46 12.98
C LEU A 23 4.62 1.46 13.12
N GLY A 24 4.14 0.58 14.01
CA GLY A 24 2.73 0.33 14.31
C GLY A 24 1.89 1.58 14.63
N VAL A 25 0.57 1.38 14.65
CA VAL A 25 -0.44 2.45 14.79
C VAL A 25 -0.44 3.02 16.21
N ILE A 26 -0.34 4.36 16.34
CA ILE A 26 -0.78 5.03 17.57
C ILE A 26 -2.30 5.15 17.50
N VAL A 27 -2.98 4.47 18.41
CA VAL A 27 -4.43 4.57 18.57
C VAL A 27 -4.72 5.85 19.36
N ASP A 28 -4.94 6.95 18.65
CA ASP A 28 -5.55 8.14 19.26
C ASP A 28 -7.03 7.85 19.51
N ASP A 29 -7.34 7.24 20.65
CA ASP A 29 -8.70 7.12 21.18
C ASP A 29 -9.19 8.49 21.69
N ALA A 30 -9.26 9.47 20.80
CA ALA A 30 -10.08 10.66 21.01
C ALA A 30 -11.53 10.28 20.68
N ALA A 31 -12.15 9.50 21.57
CA ALA A 31 -13.59 9.37 21.61
C ALA A 31 -14.18 10.78 21.87
N VAL A 32 -14.62 11.45 20.80
CA VAL A 32 -15.46 12.64 20.89
C VAL A 32 -16.78 12.21 21.53
N SER A 33 -16.82 12.26 22.86
CA SER A 33 -18.04 12.08 23.64
C SER A 33 -18.98 13.25 23.33
N SER A 34 -19.88 13.01 22.38
CA SER A 34 -21.03 13.88 22.13
C SER A 34 -22.04 13.67 23.26
N SER A 35 -21.77 14.31 24.40
CA SER A 35 -22.76 14.43 25.48
C SER A 35 -23.90 15.34 25.01
N SER A 36 -25.06 14.72 24.83
CA SER A 36 -26.32 15.38 24.57
C SER A 36 -26.83 16.02 25.87
N SER A 37 -26.57 17.32 26.05
CA SER A 37 -27.23 18.12 27.08
C SER A 37 -28.42 18.86 26.47
N LEU A 38 -29.61 18.51 26.95
CA LEU A 38 -30.89 19.11 26.61
C LEU A 38 -31.12 20.42 27.38
N ARG A 39 -31.57 21.44 26.63
CA ARG A 39 -32.49 22.56 26.99
C ARG A 39 -31.96 23.81 27.71
N GLY A 40 -32.29 24.95 27.07
CA GLY A 40 -32.39 26.32 27.58
C GLY A 40 -32.10 27.31 26.45
N SER A 41 -33.03 27.57 25.52
CA SER A 41 -33.98 28.69 25.49
C SER A 41 -33.33 30.08 25.58
N ASP A 42 -33.58 30.85 24.51
CA ASP A 42 -33.57 32.30 24.35
C ASP A 42 -32.20 33.01 24.22
N ASP A 43 -31.81 33.35 22.98
CA ASP A 43 -32.07 34.70 22.45
C ASP A 43 -31.50 34.90 21.04
N ALA A 44 -32.25 35.66 20.25
CA ALA A 44 -31.97 35.98 18.87
C ALA A 44 -30.74 36.89 18.71
N ASN A 45 -29.79 36.52 17.85
CA ASN A 45 -29.14 37.51 17.01
C ASN A 45 -28.72 36.92 15.67
N ASN A 46 -29.41 37.40 14.64
CA ASN A 46 -29.27 37.05 13.25
C ASN A 46 -28.24 38.02 12.65
N ASN A 47 -27.01 37.57 12.38
CA ASN A 47 -26.12 38.32 11.51
C ASN A 47 -25.30 37.38 10.63
N GLY A 48 -25.56 37.51 9.33
CA GLY A 48 -25.05 36.68 8.26
C GLY A 48 -23.53 36.52 8.26
N ARG A 49 -23.11 35.27 8.14
CA ARG A 49 -21.93 34.88 7.39
C ARG A 49 -22.25 33.54 6.76
N GLY A 50 -22.76 33.61 5.53
CA GLY A 50 -22.90 32.45 4.67
C GLY A 50 -21.50 31.96 4.35
N ASP A 51 -21.01 31.04 5.16
CA ASP A 51 -19.78 30.33 4.91
C ASP A 51 -20.12 29.25 3.88
N SER A 52 -19.96 29.62 2.61
CA SER A 52 -20.00 28.70 1.48
C SER A 52 -18.76 27.80 1.54
N SER A 53 -18.69 26.92 2.54
CA SER A 53 -17.80 25.75 2.51
C SER A 53 -18.48 24.66 1.67
N SER A 54 -18.78 24.98 0.42
CA SER A 54 -18.86 23.97 -0.62
C SER A 54 -17.44 23.51 -0.85
N ARG A 55 -17.01 22.48 -0.10
CA ARG A 55 -15.86 21.64 -0.42
C ARG A 55 -16.09 21.10 -1.84
N ALA A 56 -15.58 21.84 -2.82
CA ALA A 56 -15.49 21.39 -4.19
C ALA A 56 -14.44 20.27 -4.20
N LEU A 57 -14.93 19.04 -4.06
CA LEU A 57 -14.25 17.79 -4.47
C LEU A 57 -14.21 17.73 -6.01
N GLU A 58 -13.76 18.79 -6.66
CA GLU A 58 -13.47 18.84 -8.09
C GLU A 58 -11.99 19.16 -8.24
N GLY A 59 -11.15 18.23 -7.79
CA GLY A 59 -9.74 18.19 -8.13
C GLY A 59 -9.59 17.82 -9.60
N SER A 60 -9.81 18.78 -10.50
CA SER A 60 -9.26 18.68 -11.84
C SER A 60 -7.74 18.77 -11.70
N SER A 61 -7.06 17.63 -11.57
CA SER A 61 -5.60 17.63 -11.50
C SER A 61 -5.06 18.36 -12.72
N SER A 62 -4.16 19.32 -12.47
CA SER A 62 -3.53 20.14 -13.51
C SER A 62 -2.58 19.33 -14.42
N CYS A 63 -2.49 18.02 -14.18
CA CYS A 63 -1.64 17.07 -14.84
C CYS A 63 -2.00 16.92 -16.33
N THR A 64 -1.15 17.46 -17.20
CA THR A 64 -1.25 17.27 -18.66
C THR A 64 -0.68 15.93 -19.14
N SER A 65 0.08 15.25 -18.29
CA SER A 65 0.65 13.93 -18.55
C SER A 65 0.86 13.19 -17.24
N PHE A 66 0.83 11.87 -17.29
CA PHE A 66 1.02 11.03 -16.12
C PHE A 66 2.22 10.10 -16.29
N ARG A 67 2.89 9.81 -15.17
CA ARG A 67 3.76 8.65 -15.05
C ARG A 67 2.91 7.47 -14.61
N GLU A 68 2.94 6.37 -15.35
CA GLU A 68 2.20 5.16 -15.00
C GLU A 68 3.16 4.20 -14.32
N ILE A 69 2.89 3.87 -13.06
CA ILE A 69 3.63 2.86 -12.29
C ILE A 69 2.82 1.58 -12.34
N GLU A 70 3.42 0.53 -12.91
CA GLU A 70 2.84 -0.80 -12.89
C GLU A 70 3.14 -1.48 -11.55
N VAL A 71 2.10 -1.74 -10.78
CA VAL A 71 2.18 -2.43 -9.50
C VAL A 71 1.83 -3.90 -9.72
N ALA A 72 2.74 -4.80 -9.35
CA ALA A 72 2.43 -6.20 -9.15
C ALA A 72 2.12 -6.45 -7.68
N ALA A 73 1.07 -7.21 -7.42
CA ALA A 73 0.66 -7.57 -6.07
C ALA A 73 0.68 -9.09 -5.89
N GLU A 74 1.14 -9.50 -4.72
CA GLU A 74 0.92 -10.83 -4.17
C GLU A 74 0.17 -10.74 -2.84
N PHE A 75 -0.57 -11.79 -2.48
CA PHE A 75 -1.13 -11.93 -1.14
C PHE A 75 -0.91 -13.31 -0.56
N ASP A 76 -0.80 -13.36 0.77
CA ASP A 76 -0.67 -14.60 1.51
C ASP A 76 -2.05 -15.16 1.92
N SER A 77 -2.03 -16.36 2.50
CA SER A 77 -3.21 -17.09 2.94
C SER A 77 -3.95 -16.41 4.08
N SER A 78 -3.25 -15.62 4.90
CA SER A 78 -3.88 -14.83 5.97
C SER A 78 -4.74 -13.71 5.37
N PHE A 79 -4.20 -12.95 4.41
CA PHE A 79 -4.95 -11.93 3.67
C PHE A 79 -6.08 -12.53 2.85
N CYS A 80 -5.85 -13.69 2.21
CA CYS A 80 -6.90 -14.39 1.49
C CYS A 80 -8.06 -14.80 2.40
N SER A 81 -7.76 -15.36 3.57
CA SER A 81 -8.76 -15.78 4.54
C SER A 81 -9.59 -14.60 5.03
N GLU A 82 -8.94 -13.49 5.40
CA GLU A 82 -9.60 -12.28 5.90
C GLU A 82 -10.64 -11.73 4.91
N TYR A 83 -10.28 -11.65 3.63
CA TYR A 83 -11.15 -11.05 2.61
C TYR A 83 -12.07 -12.06 1.92
N GLY A 84 -12.30 -13.23 2.50
CA GLY A 84 -13.31 -14.18 2.03
C GLY A 84 -12.90 -14.95 0.78
N GLY A 85 -11.62 -15.26 0.63
CA GLY A 85 -11.07 -16.05 -0.47
C GLY A 85 -10.41 -15.21 -1.57
N GLU A 86 -9.91 -15.90 -2.59
CA GLU A 86 -9.07 -15.33 -3.65
C GLU A 86 -9.70 -14.12 -4.34
N TYR A 87 -11.00 -14.22 -4.67
CA TYR A 87 -11.73 -13.14 -5.32
C TYR A 87 -11.80 -11.88 -4.45
N GLY A 88 -12.09 -12.05 -3.16
CA GLY A 88 -12.23 -10.92 -2.24
C GLY A 88 -10.90 -10.26 -1.92
N ALA A 89 -9.82 -11.04 -1.78
CA ALA A 89 -8.45 -10.53 -1.67
C ALA A 89 -8.04 -9.72 -2.90
N LYS A 90 -8.23 -10.29 -4.11
CA LYS A 90 -7.91 -9.59 -5.36
C LYS A 90 -8.69 -8.29 -5.52
N ARG A 91 -9.99 -8.30 -5.18
CA ARG A 91 -10.84 -7.09 -5.18
C ARG A 91 -10.29 -6.06 -4.19
N LYS A 92 -9.97 -6.46 -2.96
CA LYS A 92 -9.48 -5.55 -1.93
C LYS A 92 -8.16 -4.88 -2.32
N ILE A 93 -7.21 -5.62 -2.91
CA ILE A 93 -5.96 -5.06 -3.43
C ILE A 93 -6.24 -4.04 -4.52
N ARG A 94 -7.13 -4.35 -5.46
CA ARG A 94 -7.53 -3.40 -6.51
C ARG A 94 -8.09 -2.11 -5.91
N ASP A 95 -8.97 -2.24 -4.91
CA ASP A 95 -9.58 -1.09 -4.24
C ASP A 95 -8.51 -0.23 -3.56
N ILE A 96 -7.55 -0.84 -2.85
CA ILE A 96 -6.40 -0.16 -2.22
C ILE A 96 -5.55 0.58 -3.26
N VAL A 97 -5.13 -0.10 -4.34
CA VAL A 97 -4.27 0.50 -5.36
C VAL A 97 -4.99 1.65 -6.07
N LEU A 98 -6.28 1.48 -6.40
CA LEU A 98 -7.09 2.51 -7.05
C LEU A 98 -7.29 3.73 -6.13
N GLU A 99 -7.61 3.50 -4.86
CA GLU A 99 -7.78 4.57 -3.87
C GLU A 99 -6.47 5.33 -3.66
N ALA A 100 -5.34 4.63 -3.54
CA ALA A 100 -4.03 5.27 -3.43
C ALA A 100 -3.68 6.09 -4.67
N SER A 101 -3.94 5.56 -5.87
CA SER A 101 -3.77 6.28 -7.14
C SER A 101 -4.52 7.60 -7.09
N ASN A 102 -5.84 7.54 -6.90
CA ASN A 102 -6.71 8.71 -6.97
C ASN A 102 -6.44 9.73 -5.85
N THR A 103 -6.13 9.26 -4.65
CA THR A 103 -6.08 10.12 -3.45
C THR A 103 -4.70 10.72 -3.24
N TYR A 104 -3.62 9.99 -3.56
CA TYR A 104 -2.27 10.35 -3.12
C TYR A 104 -1.27 10.53 -4.26
N PHE A 105 -1.48 9.90 -5.42
CA PHE A 105 -0.52 9.91 -6.53
C PHE A 105 -1.00 10.71 -7.75
N GLU A 106 -2.31 10.70 -8.04
CA GLU A 106 -2.98 11.48 -9.09
C GLU A 106 -3.34 12.90 -8.63
N VAL A 107 -2.54 13.44 -7.71
CA VAL A 107 -2.65 14.80 -7.20
C VAL A 107 -1.78 15.76 -8.01
N ASP A 108 -2.08 17.05 -7.89
CA ASP A 108 -1.18 18.10 -8.34
C ASP A 108 0.23 17.85 -7.77
N ASP A 109 1.23 18.24 -8.54
CA ASP A 109 2.66 18.07 -8.24
C ASP A 109 3.24 16.65 -8.40
N LEU A 110 2.44 15.58 -8.37
CA LEU A 110 2.93 14.22 -8.61
C LEU A 110 2.59 13.70 -10.00
N CYS A 111 1.31 13.78 -10.39
CA CYS A 111 0.84 13.30 -11.70
C CYS A 111 1.27 11.84 -11.98
N ILE A 112 1.03 10.95 -11.02
CA ILE A 112 1.36 9.52 -11.13
C ILE A 112 0.06 8.72 -11.13
N LYS A 113 -0.09 7.78 -12.06
CA LYS A 113 -1.15 6.77 -12.07
C LYS A 113 -0.60 5.43 -11.63
N LEU A 114 -1.33 4.73 -10.77
CA LEU A 114 -1.01 3.36 -10.41
C LEU A 114 -1.87 2.40 -11.22
N LYS A 115 -1.23 1.39 -11.79
CA LYS A 115 -1.89 0.35 -12.56
C LYS A 115 -1.52 -1.00 -11.98
N LEU A 116 -2.52 -1.72 -11.50
CA LEU A 116 -2.33 -3.10 -11.05
C LEU A 116 -2.13 -4.00 -12.28
N SER A 117 -0.88 -4.33 -12.60
CA SER A 117 -0.51 -5.14 -13.79
C SER A 117 -0.55 -6.64 -13.49
N TYR A 118 -0.37 -7.02 -12.23
CA TYR A 118 -0.36 -8.41 -11.78
C TYR A 118 -0.99 -8.54 -10.39
N ASN A 119 -1.74 -9.61 -10.17
CA ASN A 119 -2.37 -9.88 -8.88
C ASN A 119 -2.63 -11.37 -8.71
N GLU A 120 -1.87 -12.01 -7.83
CA GLU A 120 -2.04 -13.42 -7.46
C GLU A 120 -1.84 -13.61 -5.96
N GLY A 121 -2.05 -14.83 -5.47
CA GLY A 121 -1.71 -15.12 -4.08
C GLY A 121 -2.02 -16.56 -3.69
N TYR A 122 -1.90 -16.80 -2.40
CA TYR A 122 -2.10 -18.11 -1.79
C TYR A 122 -3.32 -18.04 -0.88
N CYS A 123 -4.21 -19.03 -0.96
CA CYS A 123 -5.39 -19.12 -0.09
C CYS A 123 -5.37 -20.36 0.79
N ASN A 124 -4.44 -21.27 0.53
CA ASN A 124 -4.24 -22.46 1.32
C ASN A 124 -2.92 -22.31 2.07
N ALA A 125 -3.00 -22.17 3.40
CA ALA A 125 -1.85 -21.99 4.27
C ALA A 125 -0.80 -23.13 4.15
N ALA A 126 -1.22 -24.34 3.76
CA ALA A 126 -0.29 -25.47 3.56
C ALA A 126 0.59 -25.32 2.32
N PHE A 127 0.19 -24.47 1.36
CA PHE A 127 0.95 -24.18 0.13
C PHE A 127 1.42 -22.73 0.06
N ASP A 128 1.13 -21.96 1.10
CA ASP A 128 1.53 -20.57 1.17
C ASP A 128 3.03 -20.51 1.57
N PRO A 129 3.88 -20.02 0.66
CA PRO A 129 5.32 -19.97 0.87
C PRO A 129 5.73 -18.97 1.95
N TYR A 130 4.82 -18.06 2.34
CA TYR A 130 5.08 -17.01 3.30
C TYR A 130 4.71 -17.45 4.73
N THR A 131 3.90 -18.49 4.90
CA THR A 131 3.39 -18.93 6.21
C THR A 131 3.98 -20.26 6.68
N ASN A 132 5.19 -20.65 6.28
CA ASN A 132 5.67 -22.02 6.49
C ASN A 132 5.98 -22.34 7.98
N PRO A 133 5.20 -23.21 8.65
CA PRO A 133 5.51 -23.64 10.02
C PRO A 133 6.68 -24.63 10.09
N ASN A 134 7.17 -25.13 8.94
CA ASN A 134 8.23 -26.14 8.85
C ASN A 134 9.56 -25.57 8.34
N ASN A 135 9.73 -24.24 8.32
CA ASN A 135 11.06 -23.65 8.21
C ASN A 135 11.82 -23.92 9.53
N ASN A 136 12.21 -25.18 9.72
CA ASN A 136 13.18 -25.64 10.69
C ASN A 136 14.60 -25.15 10.35
N ASN A 137 14.74 -24.11 9.52
CA ASN A 137 15.93 -23.28 9.53
C ASN A 137 15.88 -22.51 10.85
N SER A 138 16.47 -23.17 11.83
CA SER A 138 16.61 -22.88 13.24
C SER A 138 17.37 -21.58 13.56
N ASP A 139 17.30 -20.57 12.70
CA ASP A 139 18.01 -19.31 12.91
C ASP A 139 17.23 -18.33 13.80
N GLY A 140 16.01 -18.70 14.22
CA GLY A 140 15.23 -17.89 15.17
C GLY A 140 14.66 -16.63 14.55
N ASP A 141 14.53 -16.62 13.22
CA ASP A 141 13.91 -15.53 12.47
C ASP A 141 12.39 -15.62 12.62
N ASP A 142 11.85 -14.78 13.49
CA ASP A 142 10.41 -14.63 13.68
C ASP A 142 9.80 -14.07 12.39
N ASP A 143 9.04 -14.91 11.68
CA ASP A 143 8.33 -14.62 10.43
C ASP A 143 7.31 -13.47 10.51
N ASP A 144 7.16 -12.86 11.69
CA ASP A 144 6.19 -11.83 12.01
C ASP A 144 6.69 -10.40 11.75
N ASP A 145 7.99 -10.23 11.44
CA ASP A 145 8.58 -8.96 11.01
C ASP A 145 8.43 -8.75 9.48
N PRO A 146 7.69 -7.73 9.02
CA PRO A 146 7.59 -7.39 7.60
C PRO A 146 8.91 -7.18 6.88
N CYS A 147 9.98 -6.74 7.55
CA CYS A 147 11.28 -6.56 6.93
C CYS A 147 12.04 -7.86 6.68
N GLN A 148 11.80 -8.89 7.49
CA GLN A 148 12.28 -10.25 7.20
C GLN A 148 11.45 -10.87 6.08
N MET A 149 10.14 -10.60 6.08
CA MET A 149 9.27 -11.02 4.97
C MET A 149 9.68 -10.39 3.64
N LEU A 150 10.23 -9.18 3.65
CA LEU A 150 10.72 -8.49 2.45
C LEU A 150 11.80 -9.30 1.72
N ASP A 151 12.73 -9.90 2.45
CA ASP A 151 13.76 -10.78 1.87
C ASP A 151 13.14 -12.04 1.26
N LYS A 152 12.13 -12.63 1.93
CA LYS A 152 11.42 -13.81 1.40
C LYS A 152 10.67 -13.50 0.11
N VAL A 153 10.05 -12.33 0.01
CA VAL A 153 9.40 -11.87 -1.22
C VAL A 153 10.46 -11.71 -2.32
N GLN A 154 11.58 -11.05 -2.04
CA GLN A 154 12.69 -10.92 -2.99
C GLN A 154 13.20 -12.29 -3.46
N ASP A 155 13.50 -13.21 -2.54
CA ASP A 155 14.01 -14.55 -2.83
C ASP A 155 13.01 -15.36 -3.65
N ARG A 156 11.72 -15.29 -3.31
CA ARG A 156 10.66 -15.95 -4.07
C ARG A 156 10.61 -15.43 -5.50
N TRP A 157 10.50 -14.11 -5.67
CA TRP A 157 10.32 -13.53 -7.00
C TRP A 157 11.58 -13.65 -7.86
N SER A 158 12.77 -13.63 -7.26
CA SER A 158 14.04 -13.83 -7.96
C SER A 158 14.31 -15.29 -8.32
N SER A 159 13.83 -16.25 -7.52
CA SER A 159 14.00 -17.69 -7.79
C SER A 159 12.98 -18.24 -8.80
N ARG A 160 11.88 -17.54 -9.04
CA ARG A 160 10.94 -17.92 -10.10
C ARG A 160 11.62 -17.80 -11.46
N SER A 161 11.82 -18.95 -12.09
CA SER A 161 12.22 -19.05 -13.50
C SER A 161 11.04 -18.62 -14.37
N PHE A 162 10.75 -17.33 -14.39
CA PHE A 162 9.85 -16.83 -15.40
C PHE A 162 10.62 -16.74 -16.72
N ASP A 163 10.01 -17.25 -17.80
CA ASP A 163 10.51 -17.02 -19.15
C ASP A 163 10.53 -15.52 -19.52
N THR A 164 9.82 -14.69 -18.75
CA THR A 164 9.77 -13.23 -18.84
C THR A 164 9.85 -12.60 -17.44
N PRO A 165 10.67 -11.55 -17.22
CA PRO A 165 10.73 -10.88 -15.92
C PRO A 165 9.34 -10.59 -15.38
N PRO A 166 9.11 -10.79 -14.07
CA PRO A 166 7.79 -10.60 -13.53
C PRO A 166 7.32 -9.16 -13.78
N PRO A 167 6.08 -8.99 -14.27
CA PRO A 167 5.55 -7.70 -14.69
C PRO A 167 5.51 -6.74 -13.50
N GLY A 168 5.65 -5.44 -13.76
CA GLY A 168 5.58 -4.40 -12.74
C GLY A 168 6.89 -3.65 -12.49
N ASP A 169 6.77 -2.36 -12.22
CA ASP A 169 7.84 -1.48 -11.79
C ASP A 169 8.17 -1.71 -10.30
N VAL A 170 7.18 -2.17 -9.53
CA VAL A 170 7.22 -2.52 -8.10
C VAL A 170 6.38 -3.76 -7.80
N ILE A 171 6.73 -4.48 -6.74
CA ILE A 171 6.08 -5.71 -6.27
C ILE A 171 5.74 -5.58 -4.79
N HIS A 172 4.45 -5.68 -4.45
CA HIS A 172 3.97 -5.56 -3.08
C HIS A 172 3.34 -6.86 -2.60
N LEU A 173 3.79 -7.38 -1.45
CA LEU A 173 3.09 -8.44 -0.71
C LEU A 173 2.07 -7.82 0.25
N PHE A 174 0.86 -8.36 0.24
CA PHE A 174 -0.23 -8.04 1.16
C PHE A 174 -0.47 -9.23 2.09
N GLN A 175 -0.31 -9.02 3.39
CA GLN A 175 -0.58 -10.01 4.43
C GLN A 175 -1.61 -9.49 5.44
N TYR A 176 -2.21 -10.37 6.23
CA TYR A 176 -3.14 -10.00 7.30
C TYR A 176 -2.80 -10.82 8.55
N ARG A 177 -1.69 -10.45 9.20
CA ARG A 177 -1.23 -11.13 10.42
C ARG A 177 -1.52 -10.27 11.63
N GLU A 178 -2.48 -10.70 12.43
CA GLU A 178 -2.76 -10.06 13.71
C GLU A 178 -1.52 -10.15 14.61
N GLN A 179 -0.75 -9.07 14.71
CA GLN A 179 0.30 -8.96 15.70
C GLN A 179 -0.34 -8.71 17.05
N SER A 180 0.10 -9.44 18.09
CA SER A 180 -0.46 -9.21 19.41
C SER A 180 -0.07 -7.80 19.89
N PHE A 181 -1.02 -7.09 20.50
CA PHE A 181 -0.77 -5.75 21.06
C PHE A 181 0.40 -5.73 22.06
N VAL A 182 0.69 -6.88 22.69
CA VAL A 182 1.80 -7.04 23.63
C VAL A 182 3.15 -7.05 22.92
N GLU A 183 3.26 -7.69 21.75
CA GLU A 183 4.46 -7.63 20.90
C GLU A 183 4.70 -6.20 20.41
N MET A 184 3.62 -5.50 20.03
CA MET A 184 3.67 -4.12 19.52
C MET A 184 4.18 -3.08 20.53
N ILE A 185 3.93 -3.27 21.83
CA ILE A 185 4.39 -2.35 22.89
C ILE A 185 5.73 -2.80 23.50
N GLY A 186 6.03 -4.10 23.44
CA GLY A 186 7.20 -4.70 24.08
C GLY A 186 8.52 -4.52 23.31
N ALA A 187 8.49 -4.29 22.00
CA ALA A 187 9.72 -4.07 21.25
C ALA A 187 10.18 -2.62 21.36
N THR A 188 11.26 -2.43 22.10
CA THR A 188 12.00 -1.16 22.17
C THR A 188 12.41 -0.68 20.77
N PHE A 189 12.32 0.62 20.54
CA PHE A 189 12.66 1.37 19.31
C PHE A 189 14.10 1.15 18.76
N ASP A 190 14.91 0.32 19.40
CA ASP A 190 16.33 0.10 19.09
C ASP A 190 16.58 -1.11 18.16
N GLY A 191 15.58 -1.55 17.38
CA GLY A 191 15.77 -2.73 16.52
C GLY A 191 14.67 -3.16 15.55
N GLY A 192 13.61 -2.37 15.30
CA GLY A 192 12.74 -2.61 14.14
C GLY A 192 11.67 -3.72 14.23
N GLN A 193 11.44 -4.33 15.39
CA GLN A 193 10.59 -5.53 15.49
C GLN A 193 9.06 -5.31 15.44
N ASN A 194 8.58 -4.07 15.27
CA ASN A 194 7.13 -3.77 15.20
C ASN A 194 6.76 -2.99 13.94
N ALA A 195 7.45 -3.31 12.85
CA ALA A 195 7.07 -2.78 11.57
C ALA A 195 5.70 -3.35 11.14
N ILE A 196 4.84 -2.53 10.56
CA ILE A 196 3.61 -2.99 9.87
C ILE A 196 3.75 -2.91 8.34
N GLY A 197 4.83 -2.32 7.87
CA GLY A 197 5.24 -2.34 6.47
C GLY A 197 6.75 -2.21 6.36
N CYS A 198 7.30 -2.71 5.26
CA CYS A 198 8.71 -2.57 4.96
C CYS A 198 8.94 -2.54 3.46
N ALA A 199 9.86 -1.68 3.02
CA ALA A 199 10.20 -1.53 1.63
C ALA A 199 11.69 -1.22 1.46
N PHE A 200 12.22 -1.60 0.30
CA PHE A 200 13.52 -1.13 -0.13
C PHE A 200 13.44 0.30 -0.66
N THR A 201 14.49 1.08 -0.39
CA THR A 201 14.58 2.49 -0.76
C THR A 201 15.95 2.81 -1.38
N PRO A 202 15.99 3.39 -2.60
CA PRO A 202 14.95 3.32 -3.62
C PRO A 202 14.83 1.89 -4.18
N GLY A 203 13.61 1.50 -4.57
CA GLY A 203 13.32 0.14 -5.01
C GLY A 203 12.80 0.03 -6.44
N ALA A 204 11.95 0.97 -6.87
CA ALA A 204 11.25 0.86 -8.16
C ALA A 204 12.23 0.76 -9.35
N CYS A 205 11.86 -0.03 -10.36
CA CYS A 205 12.69 -0.38 -11.52
C CYS A 205 13.96 -1.19 -11.22
N ASN A 206 14.29 -1.47 -9.96
CA ASN A 206 15.43 -2.31 -9.62
C ASN A 206 14.99 -3.77 -9.48
N THR A 207 15.53 -4.67 -10.31
CA THR A 207 15.14 -6.09 -10.30
C THR A 207 15.37 -6.80 -8.97
N PHE A 208 16.30 -6.29 -8.14
CA PHE A 208 16.65 -6.86 -6.84
C PHE A 208 15.95 -6.16 -5.67
N TYR A 209 15.53 -4.90 -5.83
CA TYR A 209 15.05 -4.09 -4.71
C TYR A 209 13.63 -3.52 -4.92
N ARG A 210 12.89 -3.90 -5.95
CA ARG A 210 11.54 -3.36 -6.22
C ARG A 210 10.42 -3.92 -5.33
N TYR A 211 10.75 -4.39 -4.13
CA TYR A 211 9.84 -5.12 -3.27
C TYR A 211 9.36 -4.28 -2.08
N ALA A 212 8.15 -4.57 -1.63
CA ALA A 212 7.56 -4.04 -0.41
C ALA A 212 6.61 -5.06 0.23
N VAL A 213 6.43 -4.99 1.55
CA VAL A 213 5.52 -5.83 2.33
C VAL A 213 4.58 -4.93 3.13
N ASN A 214 3.30 -5.29 3.16
CA ASN A 214 2.25 -4.53 3.82
C ASN A 214 1.45 -5.47 4.72
N ASN A 215 1.56 -5.31 6.05
CA ASN A 215 0.68 -5.98 6.99
C ASN A 215 -0.62 -5.21 7.14
N MET A 216 -1.67 -5.74 6.52
CA MET A 216 -2.99 -5.12 6.46
C MET A 216 -3.85 -5.41 7.68
N ALA A 217 -3.36 -6.23 8.61
CA ALA A 217 -3.92 -6.40 9.94
C ALA A 217 -3.43 -5.25 10.84
N MET A 218 -4.11 -4.12 10.77
CA MET A 218 -3.85 -2.99 11.66
C MET A 218 -4.78 -3.07 12.88
N PRO A 219 -4.24 -3.30 14.09
CA PRO A 219 -5.05 -3.38 15.30
C PRO A 219 -5.70 -2.02 15.62
N GLY A 220 -6.93 -2.07 16.17
CA GLY A 220 -7.68 -0.88 16.58
C GLY A 220 -8.31 -0.11 15.42
N VAL A 221 -8.22 -0.62 14.20
CA VAL A 221 -8.71 0.05 13.01
C VAL A 221 -9.85 -0.77 12.42
N LEU A 222 -11.07 -0.21 12.42
CA LEU A 222 -12.20 -0.86 11.75
C LEU A 222 -11.86 -1.08 10.27
N PRO A 223 -12.23 -2.23 9.66
CA PRO A 223 -12.11 -2.42 8.23
C PRO A 223 -12.73 -1.24 7.47
N GLY A 224 -11.92 -0.54 6.66
CA GLY A 224 -12.38 0.57 5.80
C GLY A 224 -11.98 2.00 6.18
N THR A 225 -11.07 2.22 7.14
CA THR A 225 -10.62 3.57 7.53
C THR A 225 -9.59 4.23 6.60
N GLY A 226 -9.33 3.71 5.41
CA GLY A 226 -8.30 4.24 4.49
C GLY A 226 -6.85 3.99 4.93
N LYS A 227 -6.58 3.57 6.18
CA LYS A 227 -5.21 3.32 6.66
C LYS A 227 -4.44 2.25 5.88
N GLN A 228 -5.14 1.26 5.32
CA GLN A 228 -4.52 0.23 4.46
C GLN A 228 -4.00 0.85 3.16
N THR A 229 -4.74 1.83 2.66
CA THR A 229 -4.36 2.63 1.49
C THR A 229 -3.20 3.55 1.82
N VAL A 230 -3.18 4.16 3.02
CA VAL A 230 -2.03 4.94 3.52
C VAL A 230 -0.78 4.08 3.64
N LEU A 231 -0.88 2.90 4.26
CA LEU A 231 0.26 1.98 4.41
C LEU A 231 0.81 1.57 3.05
N PHE A 232 -0.04 1.15 2.12
CA PHE A 232 0.39 0.82 0.76
C PHE A 232 1.08 2.02 0.07
N ALA A 233 0.51 3.22 0.18
CA ALA A 233 1.10 4.43 -0.40
C ALA A 233 2.43 4.81 0.25
N HIS A 234 2.58 4.57 1.55
CA HIS A 234 3.81 4.78 2.32
C HIS A 234 4.94 3.89 1.80
N GLU A 235 4.70 2.58 1.73
CA GLU A 235 5.72 1.63 1.25
C GLU A 235 6.06 1.84 -0.23
N LEU A 236 5.07 2.21 -1.05
CA LEU A 236 5.32 2.56 -2.44
C LEU A 236 6.20 3.81 -2.56
N ALA A 237 5.98 4.81 -1.70
CA ALA A 237 6.78 6.02 -1.71
C ALA A 237 8.24 5.76 -1.30
N HIS A 238 8.50 4.83 -0.37
CA HIS A 238 9.85 4.31 -0.10
C HIS A 238 10.49 3.70 -1.35
N ASN A 239 9.76 2.85 -2.10
CA ASN A 239 10.27 2.36 -3.38
C ASN A 239 10.59 3.50 -4.38
N LEU A 240 9.96 4.67 -4.24
CA LEU A 240 10.19 5.89 -5.03
C LEU A 240 11.17 6.88 -4.37
N ASP A 241 12.02 6.42 -3.46
CA ASP A 241 13.07 7.19 -2.76
C ASP A 241 12.58 8.21 -1.73
N ALA A 242 11.29 8.20 -1.36
CA ALA A 242 10.81 9.05 -0.28
C ALA A 242 11.27 8.50 1.06
N GLN A 243 11.91 9.32 1.89
CA GLN A 243 12.29 8.94 3.26
C GLN A 243 11.20 9.35 4.26
N HIS A 244 11.25 8.83 5.49
CA HIS A 244 10.38 9.34 6.55
C HIS A 244 10.52 10.86 6.75
N LYS A 245 9.42 11.49 7.13
CA LYS A 245 9.40 12.83 7.73
C LYS A 245 9.97 12.72 9.15
N ASP A 246 10.75 13.72 9.58
CA ASP A 246 11.34 13.73 10.91
C ASP A 246 10.29 13.44 12.00
N GLU A 247 10.64 12.55 12.91
CA GLU A 247 9.81 11.97 13.98
C GLU A 247 9.17 12.99 14.95
N THR A 248 9.55 14.26 14.88
CA THR A 248 9.19 15.26 15.89
C THR A 248 7.81 15.89 15.70
N MET A 249 7.13 15.65 14.56
CA MET A 249 5.82 16.23 14.28
C MET A 249 4.89 15.21 13.58
N MET A 250 3.91 14.70 14.33
CA MET A 250 2.78 13.95 13.80
C MET A 250 1.75 14.94 13.27
N ASP A 251 1.84 15.23 11.98
CA ASP A 251 1.02 16.21 11.29
C ASP A 251 0.04 15.55 10.30
N GLY A 252 -0.10 14.21 10.31
CA GLY A 252 -1.07 13.51 9.46
C GLY A 252 -0.61 13.24 8.02
N TYR A 253 0.69 13.32 7.74
CA TYR A 253 1.26 13.00 6.42
C TYR A 253 1.56 11.52 6.25
N ILE A 254 1.48 11.01 5.02
CA ILE A 254 1.71 9.60 4.69
C ILE A 254 3.09 9.12 5.14
N MET A 255 4.16 9.89 4.89
CA MET A 255 5.55 9.48 5.18
C MET A 255 5.97 9.68 6.64
N GLU A 256 5.03 9.71 7.58
CA GLU A 256 5.37 9.65 8.99
C GLU A 256 5.82 8.22 9.37
N PRO A 257 6.77 8.07 10.30
CA PRO A 257 7.29 6.77 10.73
C PRO A 257 6.26 5.92 11.50
N THR A 258 5.07 6.46 11.74
CA THR A 258 3.93 5.80 12.36
C THR A 258 2.73 5.96 11.44
N VAL A 259 1.98 4.87 11.19
CA VAL A 259 0.79 4.96 10.33
C VAL A 259 -0.29 5.84 10.98
N ASN A 260 -0.67 6.89 10.26
CA ASN A 260 -1.76 7.79 10.58
C ASN A 260 -2.90 7.67 9.53
N ASN A 261 -3.80 8.65 9.47
CA ASN A 261 -4.91 8.66 8.51
C ASN A 261 -4.54 9.23 7.13
N GLY A 262 -3.31 9.70 6.94
CA GLY A 262 -2.80 10.27 5.68
C GLY A 262 -3.63 11.44 5.17
N VAL A 263 -4.27 12.20 6.06
CA VAL A 263 -5.24 13.25 5.70
C VAL A 263 -4.62 14.37 4.88
N ASP A 264 -3.33 14.62 5.09
CA ASP A 264 -2.57 15.66 4.38
C ASP A 264 -1.74 15.10 3.21
N GLY A 265 -1.90 13.81 2.89
CA GLY A 265 -1.19 13.16 1.79
C GLY A 265 0.33 13.17 1.97
N PHE A 266 1.06 13.40 0.88
CA PHE A 266 2.52 13.59 0.92
C PHE A 266 2.88 15.04 1.18
N SER A 267 3.81 15.31 2.09
CA SER A 267 4.36 16.67 2.26
C SER A 267 5.16 17.09 1.02
N ASP A 268 5.33 18.40 0.83
CA ASP A 268 6.02 18.96 -0.35
C ASP A 268 7.45 18.42 -0.53
N SER A 269 8.18 18.23 0.58
CA SER A 269 9.52 17.67 0.55
C SER A 269 9.53 16.21 0.04
N ARG A 270 8.50 15.42 0.34
CA ARG A 270 8.37 14.03 -0.11
C ARG A 270 7.88 13.95 -1.54
N LYS A 271 6.95 14.82 -1.94
CA LYS A 271 6.60 14.99 -3.36
C LYS A 271 7.84 15.35 -4.20
N GLN A 272 8.73 16.20 -3.67
CA GLN A 272 9.99 16.54 -4.35
C GLN A 272 10.94 15.35 -4.45
N GLN A 273 11.08 14.52 -3.41
CA GLN A 273 11.89 13.29 -3.46
C GLN A 273 11.38 12.32 -4.53
N ILE A 274 10.07 12.05 -4.56
CA ILE A 274 9.44 11.18 -5.56
C ILE A 274 9.69 11.72 -6.98
N ARG A 275 9.49 13.03 -7.20
CA ARG A 275 9.79 13.67 -8.51
C ARG A 275 11.25 13.56 -8.90
N ASN A 276 12.16 13.76 -7.95
CA ASN A 276 13.59 13.63 -8.20
C ASN A 276 13.92 12.19 -8.62
N PHE A 277 13.37 11.17 -7.94
CA PHE A 277 13.51 9.78 -8.35
C PHE A 277 12.99 9.54 -9.78
N LEU A 278 11.78 10.00 -10.09
CA LEU A 278 11.18 9.86 -11.41
C LEU A 278 11.94 10.57 -12.54
N SER A 279 12.82 11.52 -12.21
CA SER A 279 13.70 12.20 -13.16
C SER A 279 15.02 11.47 -13.43
N ARG A 280 15.37 10.46 -12.60
CA ARG A 280 16.60 9.67 -12.75
C ARG A 280 16.50 8.71 -13.93
N SER A 281 17.63 8.36 -14.51
CA SER A 281 17.73 7.31 -15.53
C SER A 281 17.33 5.93 -15.02
N SER A 282 17.47 5.68 -13.72
CA SER A 282 17.05 4.43 -13.07
C SER A 282 15.54 4.24 -13.06
N ALA A 283 14.74 5.29 -13.26
CA ALA A 283 13.27 5.23 -13.30
C ALA A 283 12.72 5.07 -14.73
N ASN A 284 13.51 4.50 -15.64
CA ASN A 284 13.16 4.36 -17.06
C ASN A 284 12.11 3.27 -17.33
N CYS A 285 11.87 2.35 -16.40
CA CYS A 285 10.81 1.34 -16.52
C CYS A 285 9.41 1.97 -16.38
N ILE A 286 9.29 3.04 -15.58
CA ILE A 286 8.03 3.74 -15.33
C ILE A 286 7.61 4.52 -16.58
N GLY A 287 6.50 4.05 -17.17
CA GLY A 287 5.94 4.59 -18.40
C GLY A 287 5.48 6.04 -18.32
N ARG A 288 5.30 6.65 -19.48
CA ARG A 288 4.61 7.94 -19.63
C ARG A 288 3.32 7.72 -20.40
N THR A 289 2.19 8.04 -19.77
CA THR A 289 0.88 8.01 -20.42
C THR A 289 0.46 9.47 -20.64
N THR A 290 0.32 9.86 -21.91
CA THR A 290 -0.30 11.16 -22.21
C THR A 290 -1.79 11.05 -21.99
N THR A 291 -2.42 12.13 -21.51
CA THR A 291 -3.88 12.21 -21.33
C THR A 291 -4.61 12.31 -22.66
N SER A 292 -4.14 11.64 -23.72
CA SER A 292 -4.97 11.50 -24.91
C SER A 292 -6.27 10.90 -24.41
N ASN A 293 -7.33 11.72 -24.40
CA ASN A 293 -8.65 11.28 -23.98
C ASN A 293 -8.84 9.93 -24.66
N PRO A 294 -9.14 8.85 -23.90
CA PRO A 294 -9.47 7.59 -24.55
C PRO A 294 -10.48 7.96 -25.64
N PRO A 295 -10.24 7.58 -26.92
CA PRO A 295 -11.16 7.91 -27.98
C PRO A 295 -12.55 7.57 -27.46
N PRO A 296 -13.52 8.52 -27.53
CA PRO A 296 -14.79 8.40 -26.83
C PRO A 296 -15.31 6.98 -27.01
N ASP A 297 -15.54 6.28 -25.91
CA ASP A 297 -15.91 4.87 -25.96
C ASP A 297 -17.21 4.78 -26.76
N THR A 298 -17.09 4.39 -28.02
CA THR A 298 -18.23 4.28 -28.94
C THR A 298 -19.04 3.03 -28.64
N ASN A 299 -18.55 2.17 -27.75
CA ASN A 299 -19.30 1.04 -27.24
C ASN A 299 -20.06 1.50 -26.00
N PRO A 300 -21.41 1.52 -26.03
CA PRO A 300 -22.17 1.75 -24.82
C PRO A 300 -21.79 0.69 -23.76
N PRO A 301 -21.73 1.06 -22.48
CA PRO A 301 -21.45 0.09 -21.42
C PRO A 301 -22.44 -1.08 -21.53
N PRO A 302 -21.97 -2.33 -21.34
CA PRO A 302 -22.83 -3.50 -21.40
C PRO A 302 -24.00 -3.32 -20.42
N THR A 303 -25.22 -3.42 -20.93
CA THR A 303 -26.42 -3.28 -20.11
C THR A 303 -26.58 -4.53 -19.26
N CYS A 304 -26.03 -4.54 -18.04
CA CYS A 304 -26.27 -5.63 -17.10
C CYS A 304 -27.74 -5.57 -16.63
N ARG A 305 -28.51 -6.61 -16.95
CA ARG A 305 -29.89 -6.75 -16.46
C ARG A 305 -29.89 -7.61 -15.20
N ARG A 306 -30.55 -7.13 -14.15
CA ARG A 306 -30.84 -7.95 -12.97
C ARG A 306 -32.11 -8.74 -13.23
N GLU A 307 -31.97 -10.04 -13.46
CA GLU A 307 -33.11 -10.94 -13.55
C GLU A 307 -33.37 -11.60 -12.19
N TRP A 308 -34.60 -11.48 -11.71
CA TRP A 308 -35.06 -12.17 -10.52
C TRP A 308 -35.45 -13.60 -10.89
N SER A 309 -34.65 -14.58 -10.44
CA SER A 309 -35.07 -15.98 -10.49
C SER A 309 -35.94 -16.30 -9.29
N PHE A 310 -37.24 -16.48 -9.52
CA PHE A 310 -38.23 -16.79 -8.49
C PHE A 310 -38.04 -18.14 -7.79
N TRP A 311 -37.14 -19.01 -8.28
CA TRP A 311 -37.02 -20.38 -7.80
C TRP A 311 -35.90 -20.63 -6.79
N CYS A 312 -34.96 -19.70 -6.55
CA CYS A 312 -33.85 -19.93 -5.61
C CYS A 312 -33.44 -18.77 -4.68
N PHE A 313 -34.08 -17.59 -4.68
CA PHE A 313 -33.61 -16.43 -3.87
C PHE A 313 -32.10 -16.13 -4.02
N CYS A 314 -31.53 -16.32 -5.22
CA CYS A 314 -30.19 -15.86 -5.55
C CYS A 314 -30.25 -14.82 -6.67
N MET A 315 -29.61 -13.66 -6.47
CA MET A 315 -29.38 -12.70 -7.55
C MET A 315 -28.29 -13.24 -8.47
N LYS A 316 -28.63 -13.41 -9.76
CA LYS A 316 -27.65 -13.66 -10.81
C LYS A 316 -27.54 -12.39 -11.65
N GLN A 317 -26.35 -11.81 -11.70
CA GLN A 317 -26.06 -10.69 -12.57
C GLN A 317 -25.60 -11.25 -13.92
N ILE A 318 -26.34 -10.95 -14.98
CA ILE A 318 -26.00 -11.31 -16.36
C ILE A 318 -25.68 -10.01 -17.08
N CYS A 319 -24.52 -9.96 -17.71
CA CYS A 319 -24.08 -8.83 -18.54
C CYS A 319 -23.85 -9.38 -19.94
N ASP A 320 -24.52 -8.78 -20.93
CA ASP A 320 -24.36 -9.07 -22.36
C ASP A 320 -23.21 -8.24 -22.95
#